data_AF-A0A4P2VIB9-F1
#
_entry.id   AF-A0A4P2VIB9-F1
#
_cell.length_a   1.000
_cell.length_b   1.000
_cell.length_c   1.000
_cell.angle_alpha   90.00
_cell.angle_beta   90.00
_cell.angle_gamma   90.00
#
_symmetry.space_group_name_H-M   'P 1'
#
loop_
_entity.id
_entity.type
_entity.pdbx_description
1 polymer ?
#
loop_
_entity_poly.entity_id
_entity_poly.type
_entity_poly.pdbx_seq_one_letter_code
_entity_poly.pdbx_strand_id
1 'polypeptide(L)'
;MDDPSGSVTDRSQSFQYPVDKAVSLDRTIYYIPESVTAQIQLFSAIKNICSTFDEILTYLEDGKVDKIVFHPMTASSDRKYIVHWAKVFNPNIIEQLNNNFPARSFNPNHVA
;
A
#
# COMPACT_ATOMS: atom_id res chain seq x y z
N MET A 1 3.05 -23.44 51.16
CA MET A 1 2.40 -23.39 49.84
C MET A 1 3.07 -22.28 49.05
N ASP A 2 3.83 -22.71 48.04
CA ASP A 2 3.91 -22.16 46.67
C ASP A 2 4.36 -20.71 46.41
N ASP A 3 5.61 -20.64 45.91
CA ASP A 3 6.22 -19.90 44.77
C ASP A 3 5.84 -18.44 44.40
N PRO A 4 6.83 -17.62 43.94
CA PRO A 4 6.72 -16.18 43.72
C PRO A 4 6.49 -15.85 42.22
N SER A 5 5.48 -15.05 41.89
CA SER A 5 5.34 -14.55 40.52
C SER A 5 4.55 -13.26 40.46
N GLY A 6 5.14 -12.25 39.84
CA GLY A 6 4.49 -10.98 39.60
C GLY A 6 5.40 -9.98 38.90
N SER A 7 6.05 -10.44 37.82
CA SER A 7 6.85 -9.63 36.90
C SER A 7 6.28 -8.24 36.66
N VAL A 8 7.18 -7.27 36.77
CA VAL A 8 7.11 -5.96 36.13
C VAL A 8 6.55 -6.13 34.73
N THR A 9 5.42 -5.48 34.42
CA THR A 9 5.05 -5.28 33.01
C THR A 9 4.66 -3.83 32.83
N ASP A 10 5.73 -3.06 32.57
CA ASP A 10 5.70 -1.79 31.87
C ASP A 10 4.80 -1.93 30.63
N ARG A 11 3.57 -1.44 30.74
CA ARG A 11 2.60 -1.40 29.64
C ARG A 11 2.79 -0.13 28.79
N SER A 12 4.02 0.35 28.70
CA SER A 12 4.46 1.09 27.52
C SER A 12 4.58 0.09 26.38
N GLN A 13 3.45 -0.35 25.86
CA GLN A 13 3.39 -1.01 24.56
C GLN A 13 3.70 0.09 23.54
N SER A 14 4.97 0.47 23.46
CA SER A 14 5.53 1.21 22.35
C SER A 14 5.14 0.41 21.13
N PHE A 15 4.12 0.88 20.42
CA PHE A 15 3.87 0.50 19.04
C PHE A 15 5.17 0.79 18.31
N GLN A 16 6.01 -0.25 18.21
CA GLN A 16 7.13 -0.24 17.30
C GLN A 16 6.49 -0.20 15.92
N TYR A 17 6.36 1.02 15.39
CA TYR A 17 6.20 1.21 13.97
C TYR A 17 7.25 0.32 13.32
N PRO A 18 6.85 -0.67 12.50
CA PRO A 18 7.83 -1.50 11.83
C PRO A 18 8.75 -0.54 11.09
N VAL A 19 10.04 -0.60 11.45
CA VAL A 19 11.12 0.22 10.89
C VAL A 19 10.81 0.42 9.42
N ASP A 20 10.49 1.67 9.05
CA ASP A 20 10.19 2.09 7.70
C ASP A 20 11.35 1.65 6.81
N LYS A 21 11.25 0.44 6.25
CA LYS A 21 12.00 0.06 5.07
C LYS A 21 11.54 1.05 4.04
N ALA A 22 12.36 2.09 3.81
CA ALA A 22 12.12 3.14 2.84
C ALA A 22 11.44 2.52 1.62
N VAL A 23 10.14 2.77 1.47
CA VAL A 23 9.35 2.19 0.41
C VAL A 23 9.90 2.82 -0.86
N SER A 24 10.61 2.04 -1.66
CA SER A 24 11.09 2.53 -2.94
C SER A 24 9.86 2.81 -3.81
N LEU A 25 9.51 4.09 -3.94
CA LEU A 25 8.38 4.54 -4.74
C LEU A 25 8.53 4.09 -6.19
N ASP A 26 9.76 4.05 -6.71
CA ASP A 26 10.06 3.63 -8.07
C ASP A 26 9.79 2.13 -8.33
N ARG A 27 9.76 1.29 -7.28
CA ARG A 27 9.50 -0.16 -7.37
C ARG A 27 8.13 -0.58 -6.85
N THR A 28 7.31 0.40 -6.47
CA THR A 28 5.98 0.17 -5.90
C THR A 28 4.91 0.66 -6.87
N ILE A 29 3.96 -0.20 -7.22
CA ILE A 29 2.74 0.16 -7.94
C ILE A 29 1.64 0.50 -6.94
N TYR A 30 0.88 1.57 -7.22
CA TYR A 30 -0.30 1.93 -6.46
C TYR A 30 -1.54 1.74 -7.33
N TYR A 31 -2.35 0.73 -7.03
CA TYR A 31 -3.56 0.44 -7.79
C TYR A 31 -4.80 1.11 -7.17
N ILE A 32 -5.47 1.93 -7.97
CA ILE A 32 -6.69 2.66 -7.59
C ILE A 32 -7.77 2.39 -8.64
N PRO A 33 -8.83 1.62 -8.33
CA PRO A 33 -9.85 1.30 -9.32
C PRO A 33 -10.61 2.55 -9.77
N GLU A 34 -11.01 2.59 -11.04
CA GLU A 34 -11.70 3.74 -11.66
C GLU A 34 -13.00 4.16 -10.95
N SER A 35 -13.62 3.24 -10.20
CA SER A 35 -14.79 3.51 -9.36
C SER A 35 -14.52 4.50 -8.23
N VAL A 36 -13.25 4.73 -7.88
CA VAL A 36 -12.82 5.75 -6.91
C VAL A 36 -12.78 7.09 -7.64
N THR A 37 -13.84 7.90 -7.48
CA THR A 37 -14.00 9.20 -8.16
C THR A 37 -12.80 10.14 -7.97
N ALA A 38 -12.52 10.95 -9.00
CA ALA A 38 -11.33 11.81 -9.14
C ALA A 38 -10.99 12.76 -7.98
N GLN A 39 -11.92 13.06 -7.06
CA GLN A 39 -11.59 13.83 -5.84
C GLN A 39 -10.61 13.08 -4.91
N ILE A 40 -10.44 11.77 -5.09
CA ILE A 40 -9.51 10.90 -4.36
C ILE A 40 -8.27 10.56 -5.22
N GLN A 41 -8.12 11.11 -6.43
CA GLN A 41 -6.84 11.09 -7.19
C GLN A 41 -5.81 12.06 -6.55
N LEU A 42 -5.64 11.95 -5.23
CA LEU A 42 -4.85 12.82 -4.37
C LEU A 42 -3.41 12.34 -4.20
N PHE A 43 -2.86 11.76 -5.26
CA PHE A 43 -1.44 11.42 -5.34
C PHE A 43 -0.85 11.84 -6.68
N SER A 44 -0.70 13.15 -6.88
CA SER A 44 0.03 13.65 -8.04
C SER A 44 1.55 13.44 -7.96
N ALA A 45 2.07 13.02 -6.80
CA ALA A 45 3.52 12.94 -6.54
C ALA A 45 4.12 11.53 -6.67
N ILE A 46 3.31 10.49 -6.81
CA ILE A 46 3.80 9.10 -6.86
C ILE A 46 3.89 8.65 -8.32
N LYS A 47 5.09 8.21 -8.72
CA LYS A 47 5.27 7.46 -9.97
C LYS A 47 4.61 6.09 -9.80
N ASN A 48 4.01 5.56 -10.88
CA ASN A 48 3.43 4.21 -10.93
C ASN A 48 2.04 4.05 -10.26
N ILE A 49 1.21 5.08 -10.31
CA ILE A 49 -0.23 4.93 -10.05
C ILE A 49 -0.88 4.31 -11.28
N CYS A 50 -1.64 3.25 -11.05
CA CYS A 50 -2.38 2.54 -12.09
C CYS A 50 -3.85 2.48 -11.69
N SER A 51 -4.72 2.64 -12.68
CA SER A 51 -6.17 2.43 -12.55
C SER A 51 -6.67 1.20 -13.29
N THR A 52 -5.87 0.70 -14.23
CA THR A 52 -6.20 -0.46 -15.06
C THR A 52 -5.17 -1.57 -14.88
N PHE A 53 -5.54 -2.79 -15.26
CA PHE A 53 -4.60 -3.92 -15.22
C PHE A 53 -3.48 -3.79 -16.26
N ASP A 54 -3.77 -3.22 -17.43
CA ASP A 54 -2.81 -3.07 -18.52
C ASP A 54 -1.65 -2.13 -18.14
N GLU A 55 -1.94 -1.07 -17.37
CA GLU A 55 -0.91 -0.20 -16.79
C GLU A 55 0.00 -0.99 -15.84
N ILE A 56 -0.57 -1.85 -14.98
CA ILE A 56 0.21 -2.71 -14.08
C ILE A 56 1.13 -3.62 -14.88
N LEU A 57 0.63 -4.26 -15.95
CA LEU A 57 1.42 -5.14 -16.80
C LEU A 57 2.65 -4.43 -17.36
N THR A 58 2.49 -3.20 -17.84
CA THR A 58 3.59 -2.39 -18.37
C THR A 58 4.72 -2.21 -17.35
N TYR A 59 4.38 -1.97 -16.07
CA TYR A 59 5.37 -1.85 -15.00
C TYR A 59 5.97 -3.19 -14.57
N LEU A 60 5.19 -4.27 -14.60
CA LEU A 60 5.67 -5.61 -14.27
C LEU A 60 6.67 -6.14 -15.32
N GLU A 61 6.44 -5.81 -16.60
CA GLU A 61 7.34 -6.18 -17.72
C GLU A 61 8.72 -5.52 -17.63
N ASP A 62 8.81 -4.30 -17.10
CA ASP A 62 10.09 -3.62 -16.83
C ASP A 62 10.92 -4.32 -15.74
N GLY A 63 10.32 -5.25 -14.98
CA GLY A 63 11.02 -6.10 -14.01
C GLY A 63 11.52 -5.38 -12.76
N LYS A 64 11.21 -4.09 -12.60
CA LYS A 64 11.66 -3.27 -11.46
C LYS A 64 10.71 -3.34 -10.27
N VAL A 65 9.48 -3.81 -10.45
CA VAL A 65 8.44 -3.79 -9.41
C VAL A 65 8.61 -4.94 -8.42
N ASP A 66 8.60 -4.61 -7.13
CA ASP A 66 8.64 -5.59 -6.03
C ASP A 66 7.42 -5.50 -5.10
N LYS A 67 6.57 -4.48 -5.27
CA LYS A 67 5.40 -4.26 -4.42
C LYS A 67 4.22 -3.68 -5.18
N ILE A 68 3.02 -4.16 -4.84
CA ILE A 68 1.74 -3.57 -5.27
C ILE A 68 0.94 -3.19 -4.03
N VAL A 69 0.51 -1.94 -3.98
CA VAL A 69 -0.35 -1.38 -2.93
C VAL A 69 -1.74 -1.16 -3.51
N PHE A 70 -2.74 -1.83 -2.95
CA PHE A 70 -4.13 -1.76 -3.39
C PHE A 70 -4.93 -0.78 -2.55
N HIS A 71 -5.76 0.01 -3.23
CA HIS A 71 -6.81 0.80 -2.57
C HIS A 71 -7.82 -0.12 -1.86
N PRO A 72 -8.36 0.23 -0.68
CA PRO A 72 -9.32 -0.61 0.06
C PRO A 72 -10.60 -0.92 -0.71
N MET A 73 -10.98 -0.03 -1.65
CA MET A 73 -12.13 -0.23 -2.52
C MET A 73 -11.87 -1.18 -3.69
N THR A 74 -10.66 -1.70 -3.85
CA THR A 74 -10.35 -2.70 -4.87
C THR A 74 -11.13 -3.98 -4.58
N ALA A 75 -11.90 -4.46 -5.56
CA ALA A 75 -12.67 -5.69 -5.38
C ALA A 75 -11.72 -6.88 -5.11
N SER A 76 -12.16 -7.81 -4.25
CA SER A 76 -11.34 -8.97 -3.89
C SER A 76 -11.06 -9.89 -5.08
N SER A 77 -11.94 -9.93 -6.09
CA SER A 77 -11.72 -10.62 -7.36
C SER A 77 -10.54 -10.02 -8.11
N ASP A 78 -10.54 -8.71 -8.26
CA ASP A 78 -9.58 -7.97 -9.09
C ASP A 78 -8.21 -8.02 -8.43
N ARG A 79 -8.15 -7.84 -7.11
CA ARG A 79 -6.90 -7.99 -6.35
C ARG A 79 -6.29 -9.38 -6.55
N LYS A 80 -7.09 -10.45 -6.43
CA LYS A 80 -6.60 -11.83 -6.65
C LYS A 80 -6.08 -12.03 -8.06
N TYR A 81 -6.80 -11.50 -9.06
CA TYR A 81 -6.41 -11.60 -10.46
C TYR A 81 -5.09 -10.86 -10.73
N ILE A 82 -4.96 -9.62 -10.26
CA ILE A 82 -3.75 -8.80 -10.40
C ILE A 82 -2.56 -9.48 -9.72
N VAL A 83 -2.73 -9.95 -8.48
CA VAL A 83 -1.65 -10.59 -7.71
C VAL A 83 -1.22 -11.92 -8.33
N HIS A 84 -2.16 -12.69 -8.87
CA HIS A 84 -1.84 -13.93 -9.58
C HIS A 84 -0.87 -13.65 -10.74
N TRP A 85 -1.20 -12.70 -11.61
CA TRP A 85 -0.33 -12.33 -12.71
C TRP A 85 0.97 -11.68 -12.26
N ALA A 86 0.92 -10.80 -11.26
CA ALA A 86 2.13 -10.18 -10.74
C ALA A 86 3.14 -11.20 -10.21
N LYS A 87 2.68 -12.31 -9.63
CA LYS A 87 3.52 -13.43 -9.20
C LYS A 87 4.11 -14.25 -10.35
N VAL A 88 3.50 -14.24 -11.54
CA VAL A 88 4.08 -14.84 -12.74
C VAL A 88 5.33 -14.06 -13.17
N PHE A 89 5.29 -12.72 -13.11
CA PHE A 89 6.43 -11.86 -13.44
C PHE A 89 7.48 -11.81 -12.32
N ASN A 90 7.03 -11.70 -11.07
CA ASN A 90 7.90 -11.65 -9.90
C ASN A 90 7.28 -12.51 -8.77
N PRO A 91 7.75 -13.75 -8.54
CA PRO A 91 7.17 -14.64 -7.54
C PRO A 91 7.31 -14.13 -6.09
N ASN A 92 8.25 -13.19 -5.86
CA ASN A 92 8.50 -12.58 -4.56
C ASN A 92 7.77 -11.25 -4.36
N ILE A 93 6.85 -10.88 -5.27
CA ILE A 93 6.15 -9.61 -5.19
C ILE A 93 5.31 -9.51 -3.91
N ILE A 94 5.39 -8.36 -3.26
CA ILE A 94 4.67 -8.07 -2.02
C ILE A 94 3.34 -7.40 -2.37
N GLU A 95 2.23 -7.95 -1.88
CA GLU A 95 0.93 -7.29 -1.92
C GLU A 95 0.63 -6.61 -0.59
N GLN A 96 0.04 -5.42 -0.65
CA GLN A 96 -0.39 -4.69 0.55
C GLN A 96 -1.74 -4.03 0.28
N LEU A 97 -2.69 -4.20 1.21
CA LEU A 97 -3.88 -3.36 1.27
C LEU A 97 -3.56 -2.19 2.21
N ASN A 98 -3.74 -0.96 1.75
CA ASN A 98 -3.46 0.21 2.59
C ASN A 98 -4.74 1.02 2.82
N ASN A 99 -5.16 1.16 4.08
CA ASN A 99 -6.32 1.98 4.44
C ASN A 99 -5.99 3.47 4.49
N ASN A 100 -4.70 3.81 4.59
CA ASN A 100 -4.21 5.16 4.68
C ASN A 100 -3.53 5.54 3.36
N PHE A 101 -4.34 5.74 2.31
CA PHE A 101 -3.89 6.50 1.15
C PHE A 101 -3.90 7.98 1.54
N PRO A 102 -2.76 8.70 1.49
CA PRO A 102 -2.72 10.15 1.59
C PRO A 102 -3.79 10.81 0.72
N ALA A 103 -4.84 11.28 1.37
CA ALA A 103 -5.68 12.32 0.83
C ALA A 103 -5.01 13.65 1.22
N ARG A 104 -4.88 14.64 0.30
CA ARG A 104 -4.71 16.02 0.81
C ARG A 104 -5.90 16.28 1.72
N SER A 105 -5.62 16.76 2.92
CA SER A 105 -6.61 17.50 3.67
C SER A 105 -7.12 18.61 2.75
N PHE A 106 -8.38 18.52 2.34
CA PHE A 106 -9.05 19.63 1.67
C PHE A 106 -9.19 20.72 2.73
N ASN A 107 -8.18 21.58 2.83
CA ASN A 107 -8.19 22.72 3.73
C ASN A 107 -8.57 23.93 2.87
N PRO A 108 -9.86 24.35 2.84
CA PRO A 108 -10.33 25.42 1.95
C PRO A 108 -9.72 26.80 2.25
N ASN A 109 -8.90 26.92 3.30
CA ASN A 109 -8.36 28.20 3.80
C ASN A 109 -6.85 28.38 3.66
N HIS A 110 -6.13 27.51 2.93
CA HIS A 110 -4.71 27.76 2.62
C HIS A 110 -4.56 28.25 1.17
N VAL A 111 -4.48 29.57 1.04
CA VAL A 111 -4.04 30.25 -0.18
C VAL A 111 -2.52 30.32 -0.16
N ALA A 112 -1.90 30.03 -1.30
CA ALA A 112 -0.45 30.07 -1.53
C ALA A 112 0.15 31.47 -1.37
#